data_AF-G8THI9-F1
#
_entry.id   AF-G8THI9-F1
#
_cell.length_a   1.000
_cell.length_b   1.000
_cell.length_c   1.000
_cell.angle_alpha   90.00
_cell.angle_beta   90.00
_cell.angle_gamma   90.00
#
_symmetry.space_group_name_H-M   'P 1'
#
loop_
_entity.id
_entity.type
_entity.pdbx_description
1 polymer ?
#
loop_
_entity_poly.entity_id
_entity_poly.type
_entity_poly.pdbx_seq_one_letter_code
_entity_poly.pdbx_strand_id
1 'polypeptide(L)'
;MRTCNNHPHWHNQPLRLTEEEKQNPFLVFKEFFECFHLNDVRDQLWDWLVEVVSSPNSISSEPLERSNHFYLYEKMEALIEACYVMKNRQPPPLQTEDDTPVVPI
;
A
#
# COMPACT_ATOMS: atom_id res chain seq x y z
N MET A 1 25.70 -5.90 -9.28
CA MET A 1 25.87 -5.34 -7.92
C MET A 1 24.50 -4.82 -7.51
N ARG A 2 23.83 -5.44 -6.53
CA ARG A 2 22.53 -4.92 -6.05
C ARG A 2 22.82 -3.56 -5.41
N THR A 3 22.36 -2.48 -6.03
CA THR A 3 22.17 -1.24 -5.28
C THR A 3 21.06 -1.56 -4.30
N CYS A 4 21.44 -1.95 -3.08
CA CYS A 4 20.53 -1.91 -1.94
C CYS A 4 19.85 -0.54 -2.03
N ASN A 5 18.53 -0.50 -1.97
CA ASN A 5 17.83 0.75 -1.69
C ASN A 5 18.37 1.22 -0.32
N ASN A 6 19.41 2.05 -0.35
CA ASN A 6 20.07 2.62 0.82
C ASN A 6 19.15 3.72 1.35
N HIS A 7 17.97 3.33 1.82
CA HIS A 7 17.13 4.21 2.60
C HIS A 7 17.71 4.24 4.02
N PRO A 8 18.18 5.40 4.48
CA PRO A 8 18.64 5.54 5.87
C PRO A 8 17.43 5.25 6.76
N HIS A 9 17.52 4.14 7.51
CA HIS A 9 16.58 3.71 8.55
C HIS A 9 15.10 3.90 8.18
N TRP A 10 14.45 2.85 7.63
CA TRP A 10 12.99 2.77 7.57
C TRP A 10 12.41 2.85 8.99
N HIS A 11 12.19 4.06 9.48
CA HIS A 11 11.39 4.33 10.65
C HIS A 11 9.97 3.79 10.38
N ASN A 12 9.30 3.31 11.42
CA ASN A 12 7.93 2.79 11.32
C ASN A 12 6.92 3.95 11.16
N GLN A 13 7.13 4.78 10.13
CA GLN A 13 6.39 6.01 9.82
C GLN A 13 6.28 6.21 8.30
N PRO A 14 5.19 6.80 7.80
CA PRO A 14 5.03 7.08 6.36
C PRO A 14 6.09 8.06 5.85
N LEU A 15 6.83 7.66 4.82
CA LEU A 15 7.88 8.49 4.20
C LEU A 15 7.45 9.22 2.92
N ARG A 16 6.47 8.67 2.19
CA ARG A 16 6.07 9.17 0.87
C ARG A 16 4.81 10.04 0.88
N LEU A 17 4.02 9.95 1.95
CA LEU A 17 2.77 10.67 2.06
C LEU A 17 3.06 12.14 2.42
N THR A 18 2.40 13.05 1.72
CA THR A 18 2.29 14.47 2.07
C THR A 18 1.53 14.64 3.39
N GLU A 19 1.62 15.82 4.02
CA GLU A 19 0.86 16.09 5.25
C GLU A 19 -0.65 15.98 5.01
N GLU A 20 -1.15 16.37 3.84
CA GLU A 20 -2.56 16.23 3.49
C GLU A 20 -2.98 14.75 3.39
N GLU A 21 -2.19 13.91 2.73
CA GLU A 21 -2.45 12.47 2.64
C GLU A 21 -2.32 11.75 3.98
N LYS A 22 -1.46 12.23 4.88
CA LYS A 22 -1.38 11.72 6.26
C LYS A 22 -2.67 12.00 7.03
N GLN A 23 -3.26 13.18 6.85
CA GLN A 23 -4.55 13.54 7.46
C GLN A 23 -5.73 12.81 6.78
N ASN A 24 -5.63 12.60 5.47
CA ASN A 24 -6.67 11.93 4.69
C ASN A 24 -6.09 10.88 3.71
N PRO A 25 -5.83 9.65 4.17
CA PRO A 25 -5.26 8.59 3.32
C PRO A 25 -6.15 8.16 2.14
N PHE A 26 -7.44 8.50 2.15
CA PHE A 26 -8.34 8.20 1.03
C PHE A 26 -7.95 8.94 -0.26
N LEU A 27 -7.22 10.06 -0.14
CA LEU A 27 -6.67 10.78 -1.28
C LEU A 27 -5.72 9.89 -2.09
N VAL A 28 -4.86 9.12 -1.41
CA VAL A 28 -3.92 8.18 -2.03
C VAL A 28 -4.67 7.11 -2.81
N PHE A 29 -5.72 6.54 -2.21
CA PHE A 29 -6.50 5.48 -2.89
C PHE A 29 -7.21 6.03 -4.13
N LYS A 30 -7.78 7.23 -4.01
CA LYS A 30 -8.45 7.88 -5.14
C LYS A 30 -7.48 8.11 -6.30
N GLU A 31 -6.34 8.75 -6.05
CA GLU A 31 -5.33 9.02 -7.06
C GLU A 31 -4.77 7.73 -7.68
N PHE A 32 -4.48 6.73 -6.85
CA PHE A 32 -3.99 5.44 -7.33
C PHE A 32 -4.96 4.78 -8.32
N PHE A 33 -6.25 4.69 -7.98
CA PHE A 33 -7.25 4.05 -8.84
C PHE A 33 -7.79 4.94 -9.97
N GLU A 34 -7.36 6.20 -10.05
CA GLU A 34 -7.50 7.04 -11.26
C GLU A 34 -6.44 6.70 -12.31
N CYS A 35 -5.24 6.27 -11.86
CA CYS A 35 -4.13 5.93 -12.75
C CYS A 35 -4.08 4.43 -13.11
N PHE A 36 -4.49 3.55 -12.19
CA PHE A 36 -4.37 2.10 -12.33
C PHE A 36 -5.71 1.41 -12.12
N HIS A 37 -6.18 0.63 -13.10
CA HIS A 37 -7.34 -0.22 -12.86
C HIS A 37 -6.96 -1.41 -11.98
N LEU A 38 -7.91 -1.86 -11.16
CA LEU A 38 -7.69 -2.97 -10.23
C LEU A 38 -7.19 -4.24 -10.93
N ASN A 39 -7.71 -4.56 -12.13
CA ASN A 39 -7.26 -5.73 -12.88
C ASN A 39 -5.81 -5.60 -13.35
N ASP A 40 -5.43 -4.43 -13.88
CA ASP A 40 -4.06 -4.15 -14.34
C ASP A 40 -3.06 -4.30 -13.19
N VAL A 41 -3.44 -3.88 -11.97
CA VAL A 41 -2.59 -4.04 -10.78
C VAL A 41 -2.45 -5.50 -10.38
N ARG A 42 -3.52 -6.31 -10.46
CA ARG A 42 -3.43 -7.76 -10.18
C ARG A 42 -2.50 -8.46 -11.16
N ASP A 43 -2.62 -8.15 -12.45
CA ASP A 43 -1.75 -8.72 -13.48
C ASP A 43 -0.28 -8.36 -13.21
N GLN A 44 0.00 -7.09 -12.86
CA GLN A 44 1.35 -6.65 -12.51
C GLN A 44 1.89 -7.33 -11.24
N LEU A 45 1.08 -7.50 -10.20
CA LEU A 45 1.48 -8.20 -8.98
C LEU A 45 1.80 -9.68 -9.27
N TRP A 46 1.03 -10.32 -10.13
CA TRP A 46 1.27 -11.68 -10.57
C TRP A 46 2.59 -11.79 -11.35
N ASP A 47 2.82 -10.91 -12.31
CA ASP A 47 4.07 -10.88 -13.09
C ASP A 47 5.28 -10.69 -12.18
N TRP A 48 5.18 -9.81 -11.17
CA TRP A 48 6.24 -9.62 -10.18
C TRP A 48 6.50 -10.87 -9.36
N LEU A 49 5.46 -11.58 -8.92
CA LEU A 49 5.60 -12.85 -8.21
C LEU A 49 6.29 -13.89 -9.10
N VAL A 50 5.83 -14.05 -10.35
CA VAL A 50 6.39 -15.01 -11.30
C VAL A 50 7.88 -14.77 -11.51
N GLU A 51 8.27 -13.52 -11.76
CA GLU A 51 9.67 -13.12 -11.91
C GLU A 51 10.47 -13.45 -10.65
N VAL A 52 9.93 -13.10 -9.47
CA VAL A 52 10.58 -13.40 -8.19
C VAL A 52 10.73 -14.90 -7.97
N VAL A 53 9.79 -15.78 -8.34
CA VAL A 53 9.92 -17.23 -8.04
C VAL A 53 10.62 -18.03 -9.14
N SER A 54 10.70 -17.51 -10.36
CA SER A 54 11.18 -18.26 -11.53
C SER A 54 12.58 -17.86 -11.98
N SER A 55 13.09 -16.70 -11.54
CA SER A 55 14.35 -16.18 -12.07
C SER A 55 15.59 -16.95 -11.59
N PRO A 56 16.58 -17.17 -12.47
CA PRO A 56 17.86 -17.75 -12.07
C PRO A 56 18.53 -16.90 -10.99
N ASN A 57 19.06 -17.54 -9.94
CA ASN A 57 19.62 -16.87 -8.76
C ASN A 57 18.63 -15.94 -8.03
N SER A 58 17.35 -16.28 -8.08
CA SER A 58 16.30 -15.60 -7.35
C SER A 58 16.55 -15.62 -5.83
N ILE A 59 16.05 -14.58 -5.15
CA ILE A 59 15.91 -14.53 -3.69
C ILE A 59 14.94 -15.58 -3.11
N SER A 60 14.13 -16.22 -3.96
CA SER A 60 13.18 -17.29 -3.63
C SER A 60 13.73 -18.69 -3.94
N SER A 61 15.05 -18.85 -4.04
CA SER A 61 15.66 -20.16 -4.28
C SER A 61 15.33 -21.15 -3.16
N GLU A 62 15.36 -20.67 -1.91
CA GLU A 62 15.05 -21.47 -0.73
C GLU A 62 13.53 -21.69 -0.57
N PRO A 63 13.07 -22.90 -0.17
CA PRO A 63 11.64 -23.18 -0.01
C PRO A 63 10.90 -22.25 0.95
N LEU A 64 11.53 -21.88 2.07
CA LEU A 64 10.93 -20.95 3.03
C LEU A 64 10.78 -19.56 2.43
N GLU A 65 11.83 -19.04 1.78
CA GLU A 65 11.79 -17.73 1.13
C GLU A 65 10.72 -17.69 0.04
N ARG A 66 10.66 -18.71 -0.81
CA ARG A 66 9.60 -18.82 -1.82
C ARG A 66 8.20 -18.78 -1.20
N SER A 67 7.98 -19.54 -0.13
CA SER A 67 6.70 -19.54 0.60
C SER A 67 6.37 -18.17 1.17
N ASN A 68 7.36 -17.44 1.69
CA ASN A 68 7.19 -16.08 2.19
C ASN A 68 6.77 -15.10 1.09
N HIS A 69 7.34 -15.22 -0.12
CA HIS A 69 6.97 -14.36 -1.26
C HIS A 69 5.54 -14.64 -1.75
N PHE A 70 5.11 -15.91 -1.82
CA PHE A 70 3.71 -16.25 -2.10
C PHE A 70 2.77 -15.64 -1.06
N TYR A 71 3.07 -15.81 0.23
CA TYR A 71 2.25 -15.25 1.29
C TYR A 71 2.19 -13.71 1.23
N LEU A 72 3.32 -13.04 0.96
CA LEU A 72 3.35 -11.59 0.79
C LEU A 72 2.49 -11.14 -0.40
N TYR A 73 2.59 -11.83 -1.55
CA TYR A 73 1.77 -11.55 -2.72
C TYR A 73 0.27 -11.60 -2.38
N GLU A 74 -0.20 -12.67 -1.72
CA GLU A 74 -1.60 -12.80 -1.31
C GLU A 74 -2.04 -11.65 -0.40
N LYS A 75 -1.17 -11.19 0.51
CA LYS A 75 -1.46 -10.04 1.38
C LYS A 75 -1.47 -8.72 0.62
N MET A 76 -0.59 -8.55 -0.37
CA MET A 76 -0.59 -7.35 -1.22
C MET A 76 -1.84 -7.27 -2.08
N GLU A 77 -2.28 -8.37 -2.70
CA GLU A 77 -3.54 -8.40 -3.46
C GLU A 77 -4.73 -8.05 -2.57
N ALA A 78 -4.88 -8.71 -1.41
CA ALA A 78 -5.97 -8.42 -0.48
C ALA A 78 -5.94 -6.96 0.01
N LEU A 79 -4.75 -6.40 0.24
CA LEU A 79 -4.58 -4.99 0.62
C LEU A 79 -5.04 -4.05 -0.49
N ILE A 80 -4.64 -4.30 -1.74
CA ILE A 80 -5.05 -3.48 -2.89
C ILE A 80 -6.56 -3.57 -3.11
N GLU A 81 -7.16 -4.75 -2.98
CA GLU A 81 -8.62 -4.90 -3.05
C GLU A 81 -9.34 -4.14 -1.93
N ALA A 82 -8.82 -4.19 -0.70
CA ALA A 82 -9.35 -3.41 0.41
C ALA A 82 -9.27 -1.91 0.13
N CYS A 83 -8.15 -1.41 -0.39
CA CYS A 83 -7.99 -0.01 -0.82
C CYS A 83 -9.03 0.37 -1.89
N TYR A 84 -9.29 -0.51 -2.86
CA TYR A 84 -10.31 -0.28 -3.90
C TYR A 84 -11.72 -0.16 -3.30
N VAL A 85 -12.06 -1.05 -2.37
CA VAL A 85 -13.33 -0.97 -1.63
C VAL A 85 -13.42 0.32 -0.83
N MET A 86 -12.34 0.72 -0.14
CA MET A 86 -12.29 1.96 0.64
C MET A 86 -12.47 3.20 -0.24
N LYS A 87 -11.84 3.23 -1.42
CA LYS A 87 -12.01 4.31 -2.41
C LYS A 87 -13.45 4.44 -2.89
N ASN A 88 -14.19 3.34 -2.97
CA ASN A 88 -15.60 3.33 -3.39
C ASN A 88 -16.60 3.58 -2.25
N ARG A 89 -16.14 3.56 -1.00
CA ARG A 89 -16.92 4.01 0.15
C ARG A 89 -16.73 5.51 0.31
N GLN A 90 -17.77 6.23 0.73
CA GLN A 90 -17.60 7.64 1.07
C GLN A 90 -16.58 7.77 2.20
N PRO A 91 -15.63 8.73 2.12
CA PRO A 91 -14.76 9.01 3.25
C PRO A 91 -15.63 9.41 4.45
N PRO A 92 -15.24 9.03 5.68
CA PRO A 92 -15.89 9.56 6.87
C PRO A 92 -15.96 11.09 6.77
N PRO A 93 -17.07 11.74 7.15
CA PRO A 93 -17.11 13.19 7.18
C PRO A 93 -15.94 13.71 8.01
N LEU A 94 -15.20 14.67 7.46
CA LEU A 94 -14.11 15.35 8.17
C LEU A 94 -14.69 15.84 9.50
N GLN A 95 -14.12 15.38 10.61
CA GLN A 95 -14.43 15.94 11.92
C GLN A 95 -13.92 17.38 11.90
N THR A 96 -14.79 18.34 11.63
CA THR A 96 -14.50 19.76 11.82
C THR A 96 -14.29 19.97 13.32
N GLU A 97 -13.15 20.53 13.72
CA GLU A 97 -12.78 20.85 15.11
C GLU A 97 -13.72 21.86 15.82
N ASP A 98 -14.93 22.09 15.29
CA ASP A 98 -15.91 23.06 15.80
C ASP A 98 -16.82 22.46 16.91
N ASP A 99 -16.56 21.22 17.34
CA ASP A 99 -17.31 20.55 18.40
C ASP A 99 -16.61 20.67 19.77
N THR A 100 -15.89 21.78 20.00
CA THR A 100 -15.53 22.16 21.36
C THR A 100 -16.77 22.76 22.03
N PRO A 101 -17.32 22.14 23.10
CA PRO A 101 -18.43 22.74 23.81
C PRO A 101 -17.90 24.04 24.44
N VAL A 102 -18.41 25.17 23.95
CA VAL A 102 -18.22 26.48 24.58
C VAL A 102 -18.76 26.36 26.00
N VAL A 103 -17.84 26.23 26.96
CA VAL A 103 -18.17 26.25 28.39
C VAL A 103 -18.74 27.64 28.69
N PRO A 104 -19.98 27.76 29.18
CA PRO A 104 -20.51 29.06 29.57
C PRO A 104 -19.72 29.60 30.78
N ILE A 105 -19.34 30.87 30.70
CA ILE A 105 -18.61 31.64 31.72
C ILE A 105 -19.51 31.92 32.92
#